data_AF-A0A0N1JT65-F1
#
_entry.id   AF-A0A0N1JT65-F1
#
_cell.length_a   1.000
_cell.length_b   1.000
_cell.length_c   1.000
_cell.angle_alpha   90.00
_cell.angle_beta   90.00
_cell.angle_gamma   90.00
#
_symmetry.space_group_name_H-M   'P 1'
#
loop_
_entity.id
_entity.type
_entity.pdbx_description
1 polymer ?
#
loop_
_entity_poly.entity_id
_entity_poly.type
_entity_poly.pdbx_seq_one_letter_code
_entity_poly.pdbx_strand_id
1 'polypeptide(L)'
;MSAPEAVKRSKNHLLLMLLLAGLVMLGGPYLLAWQALMPPLRPHAWVVLALAFSGIVIKSLLAMLMGGDFRYDKAGYDMAILSFGGVLTCAALQLVSEEDLYAGLDAISFLKFMSALGVSAKWQHTALLFFLMVVSLAVTLFCALGVADTEKGKPNPLWTAFGMAFGLGLLGAYALAMIAKG
;
A
#
# COMPACT_ATOMS: atom_id res chain seq x y z
N MET A 1 12.29 9.36 23.58
CA MET A 1 11.48 10.60 23.70
C MET A 1 10.05 10.23 23.35
N SER A 2 9.05 10.62 24.14
CA SER A 2 7.64 10.40 23.79
C SER A 2 7.20 11.43 22.76
N ALA A 3 6.42 11.01 21.75
CA ALA A 3 5.89 11.93 20.74
C ALA A 3 5.02 13.04 21.38
N PRO A 4 5.01 14.26 20.80
CA PRO A 4 4.27 15.38 21.35
C PRO A 4 2.76 15.11 21.37
N GLU A 5 2.06 15.63 22.39
CA GLU A 5 0.61 15.47 22.55
C GLU A 5 -0.19 15.91 21.32
N ALA A 6 0.30 16.91 20.59
CA ALA A 6 -0.34 17.46 19.41
C ALA A 6 -0.59 16.43 18.27
N VAL A 7 0.15 15.31 18.23
CA VAL A 7 -0.01 14.27 17.19
C VAL A 7 -0.77 13.03 17.66
N LYS A 8 -1.02 12.91 18.96
CA LYS A 8 -1.77 11.79 19.53
C LYS A 8 -3.25 11.91 19.25
N ARG A 9 -3.90 10.79 18.94
CA ARG A 9 -5.30 10.72 18.52
C ARG A 9 -6.02 9.57 19.20
N SER A 10 -7.34 9.71 19.29
CA SER A 10 -8.22 8.74 19.93
C SER A 10 -8.47 7.50 19.07
N LYS A 11 -9.12 6.51 19.69
CA LYS A 11 -9.56 5.25 19.05
C LYS A 11 -10.46 5.48 17.83
N ASN A 12 -11.23 6.58 17.78
CA ASN A 12 -12.10 6.88 16.64
C ASN A 12 -11.30 7.18 15.37
N HIS A 13 -10.12 7.80 15.51
CA HIS A 13 -9.23 8.06 14.37
C HIS A 13 -8.58 6.78 13.84
N LEU A 14 -8.31 5.82 14.73
CA LEU A 14 -7.89 4.48 14.34
C LEU A 14 -8.99 3.78 13.53
N LEU A 15 -10.24 3.79 14.02
CA LEU A 15 -11.37 3.20 13.29
C LEU A 15 -11.56 3.84 11.92
N LEU A 16 -11.49 5.17 11.83
CA LEU A 16 -11.55 5.89 10.57
C LEU A 16 -10.42 5.46 9.61
N MET A 17 -9.19 5.36 10.10
CA MET A 17 -8.06 4.90 9.29
C MET A 17 -8.28 3.45 8.80
N LEU A 18 -8.76 2.55 9.66
CA LEU A 18 -9.04 1.17 9.28
C LEU A 18 -10.17 1.07 8.24
N LEU A 19 -11.21 1.90 8.36
CA LEU A 19 -12.27 2.00 7.36
C LEU A 19 -11.73 2.47 6.00
N LEU A 20 -10.88 3.50 6.01
CA LEU A 20 -10.24 3.99 4.77
C LEU A 20 -9.32 2.94 4.15
N ALA A 21 -8.50 2.27 4.96
CA ALA A 21 -7.64 1.18 4.51
C ALA A 21 -8.45 0.03 3.93
N GLY A 22 -9.55 -0.35 4.58
CA GLY A 22 -10.47 -1.38 4.10
C GLY A 22 -11.15 -0.97 2.80
N LEU A 23 -11.58 0.28 2.68
CA LEU A 23 -12.17 0.79 1.45
C LEU A 23 -11.17 0.76 0.29
N VAL A 24 -9.92 1.15 0.52
CA VAL A 24 -8.88 1.12 -0.52
C VAL A 24 -8.48 -0.30 -0.89
N MET A 25 -8.32 -1.18 0.10
CA MET A 25 -7.78 -2.52 -0.10
C MET A 25 -8.82 -3.54 -0.55
N LEU A 26 -10.02 -3.51 0.05
CA LEU A 26 -11.14 -4.38 -0.30
C LEU A 26 -12.02 -3.75 -1.36
N GLY A 27 -12.42 -2.49 -1.19
CA GLY A 27 -13.36 -1.83 -2.10
C GLY A 27 -12.72 -1.36 -3.40
N GLY A 28 -11.51 -0.82 -3.34
CA GLY A 28 -10.81 -0.19 -4.47
C GLY A 28 -10.74 -1.08 -5.71
N PRO A 29 -10.25 -2.33 -5.62
CA PRO A 29 -10.22 -3.24 -6.76
C PRO A 29 -11.59 -3.49 -7.42
N TYR A 30 -12.65 -3.66 -6.61
CA TYR A 30 -14.00 -3.88 -7.13
C TYR A 30 -14.57 -2.63 -7.79
N LEU A 31 -14.24 -1.46 -7.24
CA LEU A 31 -14.66 -0.17 -7.78
C LEU A 31 -13.99 0.10 -9.14
N LEU A 32 -12.71 -0.24 -9.29
CA LEU A 32 -12.01 -0.19 -10.57
C LEU A 32 -12.58 -1.17 -11.60
N ALA A 33 -12.92 -2.39 -11.17
CA ALA A 33 -13.57 -3.36 -12.04
C ALA A 33 -14.96 -2.89 -12.49
N TRP A 34 -15.74 -2.31 -11.58
CA TRP A 34 -17.06 -1.74 -11.88
C TRP A 34 -16.99 -0.57 -12.88
N GLN A 35 -15.93 0.24 -12.82
CA GLN A 35 -15.68 1.32 -13.78
C GLN A 35 -15.02 0.86 -15.09
N ALA A 36 -14.90 -0.46 -15.33
CA ALA A 36 -14.23 -1.04 -16.49
C ALA A 36 -12.74 -0.61 -16.65
N LEU A 37 -12.09 -0.25 -15.54
CA LEU A 37 -10.65 0.05 -15.49
C LEU A 37 -9.79 -1.20 -15.27
N MET A 38 -10.41 -2.31 -14.87
CA MET A 38 -9.80 -3.62 -14.68
C MET A 38 -10.84 -4.69 -15.07
N PRO A 39 -10.44 -5.89 -15.54
CA PRO A 39 -11.38 -7.00 -15.68
C PRO A 39 -12.03 -7.38 -14.34
N PRO A 40 -13.13 -8.14 -14.37
CA PRO A 40 -13.71 -8.74 -13.18
C PRO A 40 -12.65 -9.51 -12.39
N LEU A 41 -12.66 -9.35 -11.06
CA LEU A 41 -11.75 -10.07 -10.19
C LEU A 41 -11.99 -11.57 -10.28
N ARG A 42 -10.91 -12.34 -10.12
CA ARG A 42 -10.99 -13.81 -10.05
C ARG A 42 -11.91 -14.26 -8.91
N PRO A 43 -12.59 -15.42 -9.05
CA PRO A 43 -13.31 -16.02 -7.94
C PRO A 43 -12.40 -16.14 -6.71
N HIS A 44 -12.88 -15.71 -5.55
CA HIS A 44 -12.14 -15.71 -4.27
C HIS A 44 -11.02 -14.68 -4.11
N ALA A 45 -10.83 -13.73 -5.03
CA ALA A 45 -9.87 -12.63 -4.84
C ALA A 45 -10.13 -11.83 -3.55
N TRP A 46 -11.39 -11.72 -3.13
CA TRP A 46 -11.77 -11.12 -1.84
C TRP A 46 -11.12 -11.80 -0.64
N VAL A 47 -10.83 -13.10 -0.71
CA VAL A 47 -10.21 -13.84 0.41
C VAL A 47 -8.78 -13.38 0.62
N VAL A 48 -8.02 -13.21 -0.46
CA VAL A 48 -6.63 -12.70 -0.41
C VAL A 48 -6.62 -11.28 0.14
N LEU A 49 -7.51 -10.42 -0.36
CA LEU A 49 -7.62 -9.04 0.10
C LEU A 49 -8.09 -8.95 1.57
N ALA A 50 -9.04 -9.78 1.99
CA ALA A 50 -9.53 -9.86 3.37
C ALA A 50 -8.45 -10.36 4.33
N LEU A 51 -7.68 -11.38 3.95
CA LEU A 51 -6.58 -11.87 4.74
C LEU A 51 -5.50 -10.79 4.93
N ALA A 52 -5.10 -10.14 3.84
CA ALA A 52 -4.11 -9.08 3.91
C ALA A 52 -4.62 -7.85 4.71
N PHE A 53 -5.91 -7.48 4.57
CA PHE A 53 -6.53 -6.44 5.40
C PHE A 53 -6.59 -6.82 6.88
N SER A 54 -6.87 -8.10 7.20
CA SER A 54 -6.87 -8.58 8.59
C SER A 54 -5.50 -8.40 9.25
N GLY A 55 -4.41 -8.56 8.50
CA GLY A 55 -3.05 -8.27 8.96
C GLY A 55 -2.88 -6.80 9.38
N ILE A 56 -3.43 -5.86 8.60
CA ILE A 56 -3.41 -4.42 8.92
C ILE A 56 -4.21 -4.13 10.19
N VAL A 57 -5.40 -4.73 10.33
CA VAL A 57 -6.24 -4.61 11.53
C VAL A 57 -5.48 -5.10 12.76
N ILE A 58 -4.95 -6.33 12.72
CA ILE A 58 -4.19 -6.92 13.83
C ILE A 58 -2.99 -6.03 14.19
N LYS A 59 -2.19 -5.64 13.20
CA LYS A 59 -1.02 -4.77 13.41
C LYS A 59 -1.42 -3.43 14.04
N SER A 60 -2.54 -2.85 13.62
CA SER A 60 -2.98 -1.54 14.14
C SER A 60 -3.55 -1.65 15.56
N LEU A 61 -4.23 -2.74 15.89
CA LEU A 61 -4.68 -3.04 17.24
C LEU A 61 -3.49 -3.28 18.18
N LEU A 62 -2.48 -4.05 17.76
CA LEU A 62 -1.26 -4.26 18.53
C LEU A 62 -0.51 -2.93 18.76
N ALA A 63 -0.40 -2.09 17.74
CA ALA A 63 0.21 -0.77 17.87
C ALA A 63 -0.54 0.11 18.89
N MET A 64 -1.88 0.07 18.89
CA MET A 64 -2.70 0.79 19.87
C MET A 64 -2.50 0.26 21.30
N LEU A 65 -2.45 -1.07 21.46
CA LEU A 65 -2.25 -1.70 22.78
C LEU A 65 -0.88 -1.38 23.37
N MET A 66 0.17 -1.32 22.55
CA MET A 66 1.53 -1.01 23.01
C MET A 66 1.76 0.50 23.20
N GLY A 67 1.20 1.33 22.33
CA GLY A 67 1.49 2.77 22.28
C GLY A 67 0.53 3.64 23.09
N GLY A 68 -0.66 3.15 23.43
CA GLY A 68 -1.70 3.91 24.14
C GLY A 68 -2.46 4.93 23.29
N ASP A 69 -1.87 5.42 22.19
CA ASP A 69 -2.41 6.47 21.32
C ASP A 69 -2.28 6.13 19.83
N PHE A 70 -3.21 6.62 19.02
CA PHE A 70 -3.12 6.56 17.57
C PHE A 70 -2.37 7.76 16.99
N ARG A 71 -1.61 7.57 15.91
CA ARG A 71 -0.78 8.58 15.26
C ARG A 71 -0.85 8.42 13.74
N TYR A 72 -1.30 9.47 13.03
CA TYR A 72 -1.45 9.44 11.58
C TYR A 72 -0.12 9.40 10.84
N ASP A 73 0.88 10.14 11.32
CA ASP A 73 2.22 10.16 10.73
C ASP A 73 2.85 8.75 10.75
N LYS A 74 2.71 8.06 11.89
CA LYS A 74 3.16 6.68 12.05
C LYS A 74 2.33 5.69 11.22
N ALA A 75 1.01 5.86 11.17
CA ALA A 75 0.14 5.01 10.36
C ALA A 75 0.46 5.09 8.86
N GLY A 76 0.71 6.30 8.34
CA GLY A 76 1.11 6.50 6.94
C GLY A 76 2.46 5.85 6.62
N TYR A 77 3.45 6.02 7.51
CA TYR A 77 4.72 5.29 7.43
C TYR A 77 4.53 3.78 7.42
N ASP A 78 3.73 3.26 8.36
CA ASP A 78 3.50 1.82 8.49
C ASP A 78 2.82 1.22 7.25
N MET A 79 1.89 1.95 6.62
CA MET A 79 1.29 1.52 5.35
C MET A 79 2.30 1.53 4.21
N ALA A 80 3.14 2.56 4.12
CA ALA A 80 4.16 2.67 3.09
C ALA A 80 5.20 1.54 3.20
N ILE A 81 5.71 1.26 4.41
CA ILE A 81 6.71 0.20 4.62
C ILE A 81 6.14 -1.21 4.41
N LEU A 82 4.88 -1.45 4.81
CA LEU A 82 4.21 -2.73 4.53
C LEU A 82 4.03 -2.92 3.02
N SER A 83 3.60 -1.88 2.31
CA SER A 83 3.44 -1.91 0.86
C SER A 83 4.79 -2.12 0.17
N PHE A 84 5.85 -1.44 0.62
CA PHE A 84 7.20 -1.64 0.12
C PHE A 84 7.68 -3.09 0.29
N GLY A 85 7.54 -3.66 1.49
CA GLY A 85 7.94 -5.05 1.76
C GLY A 85 7.15 -6.07 0.92
N GLY A 86 5.83 -5.84 0.77
CA GLY A 86 4.96 -6.66 -0.07
C GLY A 86 5.35 -6.59 -1.55
N VAL A 87 5.55 -5.39 -2.09
CA VAL A 87 5.96 -5.19 -3.49
C VAL A 87 7.37 -5.70 -3.75
N LEU A 88 8.32 -5.54 -2.81
CA LEU A 88 9.65 -6.13 -2.89
C LEU A 88 9.58 -7.66 -3.01
N THR A 89 8.69 -8.29 -2.23
CA THR A 89 8.46 -9.74 -2.31
C THR A 89 7.86 -10.12 -3.67
N CYS A 90 6.89 -9.35 -4.18
CA CYS A 90 6.32 -9.56 -5.51
C CYS A 90 7.37 -9.45 -6.62
N ALA A 91 8.21 -8.41 -6.58
CA ALA A 91 9.28 -8.18 -7.53
C ALA A 91 10.35 -9.29 -7.48
N ALA A 92 10.75 -9.72 -6.28
CA ALA A 92 11.68 -10.82 -6.10
C ALA A 92 11.13 -12.13 -6.69
N LEU A 93 9.85 -12.45 -6.43
CA LEU A 93 9.18 -13.62 -6.99
C LEU A 93 9.15 -13.59 -8.52
N GLN A 94 8.83 -12.44 -9.12
CA GLN A 94 8.82 -12.29 -10.59
C GLN A 94 10.23 -12.45 -11.19
N LEU A 95 11.27 -11.96 -10.52
CA LEU A 95 12.66 -12.05 -10.98
C LEU A 95 13.18 -13.49 -11.00
N VAL A 96 12.81 -14.30 -10.00
CA VAL A 96 13.27 -15.70 -9.90
C VAL A 96 12.40 -16.67 -10.68
N SER A 97 11.16 -16.28 -10.99
CA SER A 97 10.23 -17.10 -11.78
C SER A 97 10.66 -17.16 -13.24
N GLU A 98 10.54 -18.32 -13.88
CA GLU A 98 10.66 -18.45 -15.33
C GLU A 98 9.40 -17.91 -16.04
N GLU A 99 8.23 -18.14 -15.44
CA GLU A 99 6.92 -17.71 -15.91
C GLU A 99 6.58 -16.27 -15.49
N ASP A 100 5.61 -15.68 -16.18
CA ASP A 100 5.06 -14.38 -15.81
C ASP A 100 3.98 -14.52 -14.73
N LEU A 101 4.36 -14.34 -13.48
CA LEU A 101 3.47 -14.51 -12.33
C LEU A 101 2.44 -13.39 -12.20
N TYR A 102 2.59 -12.26 -12.90
CA TYR A 102 1.73 -11.09 -12.71
C TYR A 102 1.05 -10.64 -14.02
N ALA A 103 0.70 -11.60 -14.88
CA ALA A 103 0.01 -11.34 -16.15
C ALA A 103 -1.31 -10.54 -16.02
N GLY A 104 -1.93 -10.50 -14.83
CA GLY A 104 -3.12 -9.68 -14.58
C GLY A 104 -2.85 -8.17 -14.59
N LEU A 105 -1.59 -7.72 -14.52
CA LEU A 105 -1.22 -6.30 -14.54
C LEU A 105 -1.53 -5.66 -15.90
N ASP A 106 -1.35 -6.38 -17.00
CA ASP A 106 -1.70 -5.93 -18.37
C ASP A 106 -3.20 -5.64 -18.54
N ALA A 107 -4.03 -6.25 -17.71
CA ALA A 107 -5.49 -6.09 -17.79
C ALA A 107 -5.97 -4.78 -17.15
N ILE A 108 -5.10 -4.06 -16.44
CA ILE A 108 -5.40 -2.76 -15.82
C ILE A 108 -5.20 -1.66 -16.85
N SER A 109 -6.27 -0.96 -17.21
CA SER A 109 -6.32 -0.06 -18.38
C SER A 109 -5.29 1.07 -18.34
N PHE A 110 -5.06 1.66 -17.17
CA PHE A 110 -4.13 2.77 -16.99
C PHE A 110 -2.65 2.33 -16.92
N LEU A 111 -2.37 1.04 -16.85
CA LEU A 111 -1.00 0.49 -16.88
C LEU A 111 -0.56 0.10 -18.30
N LYS A 112 -1.47 0.14 -19.29
CA LYS A 112 -1.21 -0.22 -20.69
C LYS A 112 -0.15 0.64 -21.38
N PHE A 113 0.25 1.78 -20.82
CA PHE A 113 1.35 2.56 -21.40
C PHE A 113 2.67 1.76 -21.46
N MET A 114 2.84 0.76 -20.58
CA MET A 114 4.02 -0.12 -20.56
C MET A 114 4.12 -1.02 -21.80
N SER A 115 3.01 -1.33 -22.45
CA SER A 115 3.00 -2.16 -23.68
C SER A 115 3.68 -1.45 -24.86
N ALA A 116 3.91 -0.14 -24.77
CA ALA A 116 4.61 0.63 -25.78
C ALA A 116 6.14 0.41 -25.77
N LEU A 117 6.69 -0.26 -24.76
CA LEU A 117 8.13 -0.46 -24.60
C LEU A 117 8.71 -1.57 -25.52
N GLY A 118 7.86 -2.36 -26.18
CA GLY A 118 8.31 -3.38 -27.16
C GLY A 118 9.09 -4.56 -26.59
N VAL A 119 9.16 -4.70 -25.26
CA VAL A 119 9.80 -5.83 -24.55
C VAL A 119 8.77 -6.94 -24.28
N SER A 120 9.18 -8.16 -23.93
CA SER A 120 8.25 -9.22 -23.51
C SER A 120 7.43 -8.82 -22.27
N ALA A 121 6.18 -9.29 -22.20
CA ALA A 121 5.23 -8.95 -21.13
C ALA A 121 5.80 -9.18 -19.72
N LYS A 122 6.49 -10.31 -19.52
CA LYS A 122 7.22 -10.62 -18.28
C LYS A 122 8.11 -9.47 -17.80
N TRP A 123 8.94 -8.93 -18.70
CA TRP A 123 9.88 -7.85 -18.35
C TRP A 123 9.17 -6.50 -18.16
N GLN A 124 8.05 -6.26 -18.86
CA GLN A 124 7.22 -5.09 -18.61
C GLN A 124 6.62 -5.14 -17.18
N HIS A 125 6.08 -6.29 -16.77
CA HIS A 125 5.57 -6.51 -15.41
C HIS A 125 6.67 -6.42 -14.35
N THR A 126 7.85 -6.99 -14.60
CA THR A 126 9.02 -6.83 -13.72
C THR A 126 9.40 -5.36 -13.56
N ALA A 127 9.46 -4.59 -14.65
CA ALA A 127 9.76 -3.17 -14.61
C ALA A 127 8.70 -2.38 -13.83
N LEU A 128 7.42 -2.72 -13.98
CA LEU A 128 6.34 -2.08 -13.24
C LEU A 128 6.42 -2.36 -11.73
N LEU A 129 6.65 -3.63 -11.35
CA LEU A 129 6.84 -4.01 -9.95
C LEU A 129 8.08 -3.33 -9.36
N PHE A 130 9.17 -3.24 -10.13
CA PHE A 130 10.38 -2.53 -9.72
C PHE A 130 10.13 -1.03 -9.55
N PHE A 131 9.39 -0.40 -10.47
CA PHE A 131 8.99 1.00 -10.35
C PHE A 131 8.14 1.22 -9.09
N LEU A 132 7.13 0.39 -8.85
CA LEU A 132 6.30 0.45 -7.65
C LEU A 132 7.13 0.24 -6.37
N MET A 133 8.13 -0.64 -6.41
CA MET A 133 9.08 -0.86 -5.31
C MET A 133 9.90 0.41 -5.04
N VAL A 134 10.45 1.04 -6.06
CA VAL A 134 11.24 2.28 -5.92
C VAL A 134 10.39 3.43 -5.38
N VAL A 135 9.17 3.60 -5.92
CA VAL A 135 8.23 4.63 -5.45
C VAL A 135 7.82 4.38 -4.00
N SER A 136 7.50 3.13 -3.63
CA SER A 136 7.13 2.78 -2.25
C SER A 136 8.30 2.96 -1.28
N LEU A 137 9.53 2.66 -1.69
CA LEU A 137 10.73 2.97 -0.91
C LEU A 137 10.88 4.48 -0.69
N ALA A 138 10.79 5.27 -1.76
CA ALA A 138 10.91 6.73 -1.67
C ALA A 138 9.86 7.31 -0.70
N VAL A 139 8.58 6.93 -0.86
CA VAL A 139 7.51 7.36 0.05
C VAL A 139 7.78 6.90 1.48
N THR A 140 8.26 5.66 1.68
CA THR A 140 8.59 5.14 3.01
C THR A 140 9.68 5.99 3.67
N LEU A 141 10.74 6.36 2.93
CA LEU A 141 11.80 7.22 3.42
C LEU A 141 11.27 8.62 3.77
N PHE A 142 10.44 9.22 2.92
CA PHE A 142 9.79 10.50 3.21
C PHE A 142 8.92 10.42 4.48
N CYS A 143 8.12 9.36 4.63
CA CYS A 143 7.31 9.17 5.83
C CYS A 143 8.19 8.97 7.08
N ALA A 144 9.29 8.23 6.97
CA ALA A 144 10.22 8.01 8.07
C ALA A 144 10.86 9.32 8.54
N LEU A 145 11.25 10.20 7.61
CA LEU A 145 11.75 11.54 7.93
C LEU A 145 10.68 12.37 8.67
N GLY A 146 9.43 12.35 8.19
CA GLY A 146 8.33 13.06 8.85
C GLY A 146 8.01 12.54 10.26
N VAL A 147 8.08 11.22 10.48
CA VAL A 147 7.95 10.62 11.80
C VAL A 147 9.12 11.04 12.70
N ALA A 148 10.36 10.99 12.19
CA ALA A 148 11.55 11.38 12.95
C ALA A 148 11.50 12.86 13.38
N ASP A 149 11.05 13.76 12.51
CA ASP A 149 10.87 15.18 12.86
C ASP A 149 9.77 15.38 13.90
N THR A 150 8.69 14.60 13.81
CA THR A 150 7.62 14.58 14.82
C THR A 150 8.15 14.12 16.17
N GLU A 151 9.00 13.09 16.22
CA GLU A 151 9.63 12.64 17.47
C GLU A 151 10.60 13.66 18.06
N LYS A 152 11.20 14.51 17.23
CA LYS A 152 12.00 15.67 17.65
C LYS A 152 11.15 16.88 18.08
N GLY A 153 9.83 16.74 18.14
CA GLY A 153 8.92 17.81 18.56
C GLY A 153 8.62 18.85 17.47
N LYS A 154 8.89 18.54 16.20
CA LYS A 154 8.61 19.42 15.04
C LYS A 154 7.54 18.80 14.12
N PRO A 155 6.31 18.57 14.61
CA PRO A 155 5.27 17.95 13.80
C PRO A 155 4.89 18.86 12.63
N ASN A 156 4.74 18.27 11.44
CA ASN A 156 4.28 18.99 10.26
C ASN A 156 2.99 18.32 9.70
N PRO A 157 1.86 19.05 9.67
CA PRO A 157 0.58 18.49 9.22
C PRO A 157 0.60 18.14 7.73
N LEU A 158 1.35 18.87 6.89
CA LEU A 158 1.46 18.55 5.46
C LEU A 158 2.19 17.22 5.24
N TRP A 159 3.24 16.96 6.02
CA TRP A 159 3.95 15.68 5.98
C TRP A 159 3.06 14.53 6.43
N THR A 160 2.24 14.76 7.46
CA THR A 160 1.28 13.76 7.96
C THR A 160 0.22 13.45 6.91
N ALA A 161 -0.36 14.48 6.27
CA ALA A 161 -1.35 14.32 5.21
C ALA A 161 -0.75 13.62 3.99
N PHE A 162 0.45 14.01 3.57
CA PHE A 162 1.19 13.37 2.48
C PHE A 162 1.44 11.89 2.79
N GLY A 163 2.01 11.59 3.97
CA GLY A 163 2.32 10.22 4.36
C GLY A 163 1.09 9.32 4.42
N MET A 164 -0.04 9.84 4.93
CA MET A 164 -1.30 9.11 4.93
C MET A 164 -1.87 8.89 3.52
N ALA A 165 -1.89 9.93 2.69
CA ALA A 165 -2.45 9.84 1.34
C ALA A 165 -1.64 8.86 0.46
N PHE A 166 -0.32 9.00 0.45
CA PHE A 166 0.55 8.11 -0.31
C PHE A 166 0.65 6.71 0.31
N GLY A 167 0.62 6.59 1.64
CA GLY A 167 0.57 5.29 2.32
C GLY A 167 -0.67 4.49 1.93
N LEU A 168 -1.85 5.13 1.93
CA LEU A 168 -3.09 4.51 1.46
C LEU A 168 -3.04 4.21 -0.05
N GLY A 169 -2.56 5.15 -0.86
CA GLY A 169 -2.42 4.94 -2.31
C GLY A 169 -1.53 3.74 -2.66
N LEU A 170 -0.38 3.61 -1.98
CA LEU A 170 0.52 2.47 -2.13
C LEU A 170 -0.10 1.16 -1.66
N LEU A 171 -0.89 1.21 -0.58
CA LEU A 171 -1.63 0.03 -0.12
C LEU A 171 -2.63 -0.44 -1.19
N GLY A 172 -3.32 0.49 -1.85
CA GLY A 172 -4.20 0.19 -2.97
C GLY A 172 -3.44 -0.40 -4.17
N ALA A 173 -2.32 0.20 -4.55
CA ALA A 173 -1.47 -0.32 -5.63
C ALA A 173 -0.95 -1.74 -5.32
N TYR A 174 -0.55 -1.98 -4.07
CA TYR A 174 -0.15 -3.30 -3.60
C TYR A 174 -1.32 -4.32 -3.64
N ALA A 175 -2.53 -3.91 -3.26
CA ALA A 175 -3.73 -4.74 -3.37
C ALA A 175 -3.98 -5.19 -4.81
N LEU A 176 -3.80 -4.29 -5.78
CA LEU A 176 -3.90 -4.61 -7.20
C LEU A 176 -2.82 -5.60 -7.64
N ALA A 177 -1.57 -5.42 -7.20
CA ALA A 177 -0.48 -6.35 -7.51
C ALA A 177 -0.77 -7.77 -6.97
N MET A 178 -1.35 -7.90 -5.77
CA MET A 178 -1.69 -9.20 -5.20
C MET A 178 -2.74 -9.97 -6.01
N ILE A 179 -3.78 -9.28 -6.48
CA ILE A 179 -4.87 -9.92 -7.25
C ILE A 179 -4.54 -10.06 -8.73
N ALA A 180 -3.51 -9.35 -9.21
CA ALA A 180 -2.98 -9.48 -10.57
C ALA A 180 -2.11 -10.74 -10.74
N LYS A 181 -1.80 -11.46 -9.64
CA LYS A 181 -1.05 -12.70 -9.71
C LYS A 181 -1.82 -13.77 -10.50
N GLY A 182 -1.16 -14.27 -11.55
CA GLY A 182 -1.57 -15.26 -12.55
C GLY A 182 -1.78 -16.65 -11.98
#